data_AF-A0A968L075-F1
#
_entry.id   AF-A0A968L075-F1
#
_cell.length_a   1.000
_cell.length_b   1.000
_cell.length_c   1.000
_cell.angle_alpha   90.00
_cell.angle_beta   90.00
_cell.angle_gamma   90.00
#
_symmetry.space_group_name_H-M   'P 1'
#
loop_
_entity.id
_entity.type
_entity.pdbx_description
1 polymer ?
#
loop_
_entity_poly.entity_id
_entity_poly.type
_entity_poly.pdbx_seq_one_letter_code
_entity_poly.pdbx_strand_id
1 'polypeptide(L)'
;MTADKKTSISDKLKSLGVGKGASHLSKPRADSHSIDSVVAGSYSPTPRGEVFIAEQTYPADHVYGSSPLTSPFPLSVISKWAGDPALAGIPLSRFAFFDTETSGLSGGTGTYAFLVGVARFVEDRFILQQFFMRDPAEEPALLEGLANFLAPCQVLVSFNGKAFDAPLLNTRYRLHQIPIPYQGYSHIDLLPLARRLWRDRLESRALKHLEEHVLGLTRSSEEAPGYEIPFLYFDYLRTGDARPLGGVFYHNAMDVVAMAALLAHMNDMLENPYDGKVQHGLDFVALGKLFEDLGHWDEAARLFERGLESGLTESDFGLAVKRLSILQKRRGDLGEAVRLWEAAAQRGQLYAFIELAKHYEHRERDVKSALKWTKSALKRLEKIELPAYVRNFWLSEIEHRMERLKRKAGI
;
A
#
# COMPACT_ATOMS: atom_id res chain seq x y z
N MET A 1 21.51 -54.82 50.26
CA MET A 1 22.22 -53.56 49.98
C MET A 1 22.39 -53.43 48.48
N THR A 2 21.57 -52.61 47.83
CA THR A 2 21.78 -52.18 46.44
C THR A 2 21.39 -50.71 46.40
N ALA A 3 22.41 -49.86 46.44
CA ALA A 3 22.27 -48.41 46.44
C ALA A 3 22.04 -47.90 45.01
N ASP A 4 21.00 -47.09 44.84
CA ASP A 4 20.70 -46.33 43.63
C ASP A 4 21.86 -45.37 43.28
N LYS A 5 22.48 -45.57 42.12
CA LYS A 5 23.43 -44.61 41.55
C LYS A 5 22.66 -43.47 40.88
N LYS A 6 22.59 -42.31 41.55
CA LYS A 6 22.15 -41.05 40.93
C LYS A 6 23.13 -40.65 39.82
N THR A 7 22.63 -40.55 38.60
CA THR A 7 23.35 -40.02 37.44
C THR A 7 23.57 -38.51 37.59
N SER A 8 24.81 -38.07 37.37
CA SER A 8 25.20 -36.66 37.47
C SER A 8 24.62 -35.85 36.31
N ILE A 9 24.25 -34.59 36.57
CA ILE A 9 23.81 -33.61 35.55
C ILE A 9 24.85 -33.47 34.43
N SER A 10 26.13 -33.66 34.76
CA SER A 10 27.22 -33.61 33.78
C SER A 10 27.18 -34.76 32.76
N ASP A 11 26.58 -35.91 33.10
CA ASP A 11 26.46 -37.05 32.19
C ASP A 11 25.28 -36.87 31.23
N LYS A 12 24.20 -36.21 31.69
CA LYS A 12 23.07 -35.81 30.83
C LYS A 12 23.44 -34.70 29.84
N LEU A 13 24.31 -33.78 30.23
CA LEU A 13 24.84 -32.73 29.33
C LEU A 13 25.73 -33.30 28.22
N LYS A 14 26.50 -34.37 28.51
CA LYS A 14 27.30 -35.08 27.50
C LYS A 14 26.45 -35.87 26.52
N SER A 15 25.34 -36.49 26.96
CA SER A 15 24.42 -37.19 26.05
C SER A 15 23.62 -36.24 25.14
N LEU A 16 23.59 -34.94 25.45
CA LEU A 16 22.96 -33.89 24.65
C LEU A 16 23.98 -33.09 23.81
N GLY A 17 25.24 -33.55 23.72
CA GLY A 17 26.25 -32.97 22.81
C GLY A 17 26.92 -31.69 23.30
N VAL A 18 26.75 -31.29 24.57
CA VAL A 18 27.39 -30.07 25.10
C VAL A 18 28.79 -30.41 25.64
N GLY A 19 29.80 -30.23 24.78
CA GLY A 19 31.22 -30.28 25.16
C GLY A 19 31.70 -28.96 25.77
N LYS A 20 32.56 -29.03 26.80
CA LYS A 20 33.22 -27.86 27.39
C LYS A 20 34.26 -27.28 26.43
N GLY A 21 34.11 -25.99 26.12
CA GLY A 21 35.23 -25.07 25.88
C GLY A 21 35.84 -25.04 24.48
N ALA A 22 35.53 -23.97 23.75
CA ALA A 22 36.44 -23.17 22.91
C ALA A 22 37.36 -23.86 21.86
N SER A 23 37.10 -25.09 21.44
CA SER A 23 37.86 -25.76 20.35
C SER A 23 37.13 -25.84 19.00
N HIS A 24 35.94 -25.23 18.89
CA HIS A 24 35.16 -25.14 17.65
C HIS A 24 34.82 -23.69 17.25
N LEU A 25 35.68 -22.73 17.58
CA LEU A 25 35.66 -21.45 16.85
C LEU A 25 36.26 -21.74 15.48
N SER A 26 35.38 -21.89 14.48
CA SER A 26 35.77 -21.94 13.07
C SER A 26 36.71 -20.77 12.78
N LYS A 27 37.93 -21.07 12.34
CA LYS A 27 38.83 -20.04 11.78
C LYS A 27 38.08 -19.28 10.68
N PRO A 28 38.26 -17.96 10.53
CA PRO A 28 37.79 -17.25 9.34
C PRO A 28 38.35 -17.99 8.11
N ARG A 29 37.47 -18.45 7.22
CA ARG A 29 37.90 -19.10 5.98
C ARG A 29 38.57 -18.03 5.13
N ALA A 30 39.75 -18.37 4.62
CA ALA A 30 40.69 -17.45 3.96
C ALA A 30 40.19 -16.79 2.66
N ASP A 31 39.00 -17.17 2.17
CA ASP A 31 38.38 -16.66 0.93
C ASP A 31 36.97 -16.06 1.16
N SER A 32 36.68 -15.53 2.37
CA SER A 32 35.40 -14.87 2.63
C SER A 32 35.43 -13.42 2.15
N HIS A 33 34.49 -13.06 1.26
CA HIS A 33 34.31 -11.69 0.79
C HIS A 33 33.58 -10.87 1.87
N SER A 34 34.24 -9.85 2.40
CA SER A 34 33.64 -8.92 3.37
C SER A 34 32.54 -8.07 2.72
N ILE A 35 31.62 -7.55 3.53
CA ILE A 35 30.52 -6.72 3.01
C ILE A 35 31.02 -5.46 2.28
N ASP A 36 32.09 -4.83 2.78
CA ASP A 36 32.73 -3.66 2.17
C ASP A 36 33.38 -3.96 0.80
N SER A 37 33.61 -5.23 0.46
CA SER A 37 34.08 -5.63 -0.87
C SER A 37 32.96 -5.81 -1.90
N VAL A 38 31.70 -5.83 -1.44
CA VAL A 38 30.50 -6.11 -2.27
C VAL A 38 29.61 -4.88 -2.37
N VAL A 39 29.45 -4.14 -1.28
CA VAL A 39 28.59 -2.96 -1.18
C VAL A 39 29.43 -1.77 -0.75
N ALA A 40 29.32 -0.66 -1.48
CA ALA A 40 29.97 0.58 -1.10
C ALA A 40 29.34 1.12 0.19
N GLY A 41 30.14 1.23 1.25
CA GLY A 41 29.69 1.70 2.55
C GLY A 41 30.85 1.97 3.49
N SER A 42 30.51 2.31 4.72
CA SER A 42 31.49 2.62 5.76
C SER A 42 31.03 2.10 7.12
N TYR A 43 32.00 1.89 7.99
CA TYR A 43 31.77 1.50 9.37
C TYR A 43 31.60 2.74 10.25
N SER A 44 30.46 2.84 10.91
CA SER A 44 30.11 3.99 11.74
C SER A 44 30.05 3.59 13.21
N PRO A 45 30.79 4.26 14.11
CA PRO A 45 30.74 3.98 15.53
C PRO A 45 29.45 4.55 16.15
N THR A 46 28.87 3.80 17.08
CA THR A 46 27.75 4.21 17.93
C THR A 46 28.12 3.94 19.40
N PRO A 47 27.38 4.49 20.37
CA PRO A 47 27.60 4.18 21.79
C PRO A 47 27.46 2.68 22.14
N ARG A 48 26.88 1.87 21.25
CA ARG A 48 26.59 0.45 21.47
C ARG A 48 27.33 -0.51 20.52
N GLY A 49 28.34 -0.01 19.82
CA GLY A 49 29.14 -0.80 18.87
C GLY A 49 29.24 -0.13 17.52
N GLU A 50 29.74 -0.86 16.54
CA GLU A 50 29.91 -0.39 15.16
C GLU A 50 28.80 -0.97 14.28
N VAL A 51 28.32 -0.19 13.31
CA VAL A 51 27.36 -0.63 12.29
C VAL A 51 27.91 -0.32 10.90
N PHE A 52 27.68 -1.22 9.94
CA PHE A 52 27.97 -0.96 8.53
C PHE A 52 26.82 -0.15 7.91
N ILE A 53 27.15 0.95 7.24
CA ILE A 53 26.19 1.82 6.56
C ILE A 53 26.59 1.95 5.10
N ALA A 54 25.71 1.48 4.21
CA ALA A 54 25.79 1.83 2.79
C ALA A 54 25.03 3.14 2.55
N GLU A 55 25.59 4.03 1.73
CA GLU A 55 24.97 5.33 1.43
C GLU A 55 24.87 5.54 -0.09
N GLN A 56 23.70 5.99 -0.53
CA GLN A 56 23.45 6.42 -1.89
C GLN A 56 22.80 7.80 -1.86
N THR A 57 23.21 8.66 -2.80
CA THR A 57 22.67 10.02 -2.93
C THR A 57 22.08 10.19 -4.30
N TYR A 58 20.83 10.64 -4.35
CA TYR A 58 20.15 11.01 -5.57
C TYR A 58 19.93 12.53 -5.58
N PRO A 59 20.09 13.21 -6.72
CA PRO A 59 19.71 14.62 -6.81
C PRO A 59 18.19 14.76 -6.67
N ALA A 60 17.71 15.91 -6.19
CA ALA A 60 16.27 16.12 -5.96
C ALA A 60 15.41 16.03 -7.24
N ASP A 61 16.02 16.27 -8.41
CA ASP A 61 15.40 16.13 -9.73
C ASP A 61 15.51 14.70 -10.30
N HIS A 62 16.00 13.74 -9.51
CA HIS A 62 16.03 12.35 -9.90
C HIS A 62 14.63 11.84 -10.26
N VAL A 63 14.56 11.13 -11.38
CA VAL A 63 13.34 10.50 -11.88
C VAL A 63 13.47 8.99 -11.75
N TYR A 64 12.49 8.39 -11.08
CA TYR A 64 12.37 6.95 -10.91
C TYR A 64 11.22 6.44 -11.78
N GLY A 65 11.57 5.70 -12.84
CA GLY A 65 10.62 5.37 -13.90
C GLY A 65 10.13 6.62 -14.62
N SER A 66 8.84 6.92 -14.49
CA SER A 66 8.17 8.10 -15.07
C SER A 66 7.79 9.18 -14.04
N SER A 67 8.19 9.01 -12.77
CA SER A 67 7.85 9.95 -11.69
C SER A 67 9.10 10.56 -11.05
N PRO A 68 9.13 11.87 -10.77
CA PRO A 68 10.12 12.45 -9.85
C PRO A 68 9.93 11.89 -8.43
N LEU A 69 10.94 12.08 -7.58
CA LEU A 69 10.86 11.74 -6.15
C LEU A 69 10.05 12.74 -5.32
N THR A 70 9.71 13.90 -5.89
CA THR A 70 8.98 14.98 -5.23
C THR A 70 7.77 15.40 -6.05
N SER A 71 6.72 15.86 -5.36
CA SER A 71 5.53 16.46 -5.97
C SER A 71 5.56 17.97 -5.74
N PRO A 72 5.20 18.80 -6.73
CA PRO A 72 5.09 20.25 -6.54
C PRO A 72 3.86 20.65 -5.72
N PHE A 73 2.94 19.73 -5.48
CA PHE A 73 1.69 19.99 -4.76
C PHE A 73 1.82 19.71 -3.27
N PRO A 74 1.08 20.44 -2.40
CA PRO A 74 0.97 20.07 -1.00
C PRO A 74 0.28 18.71 -0.84
N LEU A 75 0.52 18.01 0.28
CA LEU A 75 -0.13 16.73 0.59
C LEU A 75 -1.56 16.91 1.14
N SER A 76 -2.36 17.85 0.60
CA SER A 76 -3.62 18.28 1.21
C SER A 76 -4.67 17.18 1.17
N VAL A 77 -4.84 16.50 0.03
CA VAL A 77 -5.79 15.39 -0.10
C VAL A 77 -5.32 14.17 0.69
N ILE A 78 -4.01 13.87 0.66
CA ILE A 78 -3.43 12.74 1.40
C ILE A 78 -3.60 12.95 2.92
N SER A 79 -3.37 14.16 3.43
CA SER A 79 -3.55 14.48 4.86
C SER A 79 -4.98 14.22 5.36
N LYS A 80 -5.98 14.64 4.56
CA LYS A 80 -7.41 14.41 4.84
C LYS A 80 -7.76 12.93 4.79
N TRP A 81 -7.28 12.22 3.76
CA TRP A 81 -7.49 10.77 3.61
C TRP A 81 -6.86 9.98 4.75
N ALA A 82 -5.65 10.34 5.17
CA ALA A 82 -4.94 9.70 6.28
C ALA A 82 -5.56 10.01 7.65
N GLY A 83 -6.46 11.01 7.74
CA GLY A 83 -7.01 11.50 9.00
C GLY A 83 -5.98 12.23 9.86
N ASP A 84 -4.94 12.80 9.24
CA ASP A 84 -3.84 13.48 9.91
C ASP A 84 -3.57 14.84 9.24
N PRO A 85 -4.26 15.92 9.69
CA PRO A 85 -4.13 17.24 9.10
C PRO A 85 -2.73 17.86 9.20
N ALA A 86 -1.89 17.41 10.13
CA ALA A 86 -0.55 17.96 10.31
C ALA A 86 0.33 17.72 9.08
N LEU A 87 0.12 16.60 8.37
CA LEU A 87 0.87 16.20 7.19
C LEU A 87 0.93 17.28 6.10
N ALA A 88 -0.13 18.08 5.93
CA ALA A 88 -0.18 19.10 4.89
C ALA A 88 0.83 20.25 5.13
N GLY A 89 1.26 20.47 6.37
CA GLY A 89 2.16 21.55 6.75
C GLY A 89 3.60 21.14 7.02
N ILE A 90 3.90 19.84 7.03
CA ILE A 90 5.26 19.34 7.31
C ILE A 90 6.06 19.32 5.99
N PRO A 91 7.27 19.93 5.94
CA PRO A 91 8.09 19.91 4.74
C PRO A 91 8.68 18.52 4.49
N LEU A 92 8.87 18.17 3.21
CA LEU A 92 9.35 16.85 2.78
C LEU A 92 10.73 16.47 3.34
N SER A 93 11.55 17.45 3.72
CA SER A 93 12.83 17.25 4.43
C SER A 93 12.70 16.62 5.83
N ARG A 94 11.48 16.55 6.36
CA ARG A 94 11.14 15.89 7.64
C ARG A 94 10.49 14.52 7.43
N PHE A 95 10.44 14.01 6.20
CA PHE A 95 9.90 12.70 5.89
C PHE A 95 11.03 11.69 5.81
N ALA A 96 10.83 10.53 6.44
CA ALA A 96 11.71 9.38 6.31
C ALA A 96 10.97 8.24 5.61
N PHE A 97 11.48 7.85 4.45
CA PHE A 97 11.03 6.68 3.69
C PHE A 97 11.82 5.49 4.18
N PHE A 98 11.17 4.41 4.62
CA PHE A 98 11.90 3.28 5.18
C PHE A 98 11.26 1.93 4.84
N ASP A 99 12.13 0.95 4.69
CA ASP A 99 11.83 -0.45 4.41
C ASP A 99 12.83 -1.37 5.14
N THR A 100 12.40 -2.56 5.54
CA THR A 100 13.24 -3.50 6.30
C THR A 100 13.35 -4.87 5.67
N GLU A 101 14.55 -5.43 5.68
CA GLU A 101 14.77 -6.86 5.44
C GLU A 101 14.89 -7.60 6.76
N THR A 102 14.13 -8.69 6.87
CA THR A 102 13.95 -9.37 8.15
C THR A 102 14.40 -10.82 8.10
N SER A 103 14.83 -11.35 9.24
CA SER A 103 15.30 -12.73 9.38
C SER A 103 14.21 -13.80 9.25
N GLY A 104 12.95 -13.42 9.02
CA GLY A 104 11.84 -14.37 8.89
C GLY A 104 10.48 -13.71 8.65
N LEU A 105 9.58 -14.45 8.01
CA LEU A 105 8.28 -13.96 7.54
C LEU A 105 7.21 -13.86 8.65
N SER A 106 7.41 -14.55 9.77
CA SER A 106 6.49 -14.58 10.91
C SER A 106 7.06 -13.71 12.03
N GLY A 107 6.54 -12.49 12.19
CA GLY A 107 6.99 -11.44 13.12
C GLY A 107 6.91 -11.76 14.62
N GLY A 108 7.31 -12.95 15.05
CA GLY A 108 7.53 -13.29 16.45
C GLY A 108 8.78 -12.62 17.02
N THR A 109 8.99 -12.75 18.32
CA THR A 109 10.10 -12.09 19.06
C THR A 109 11.50 -12.52 18.60
N GLY A 110 11.62 -13.61 17.85
CA GLY A 110 12.87 -14.08 17.26
C GLY A 110 13.22 -13.43 15.91
N THR A 111 12.29 -12.71 15.29
CA THR A 111 12.52 -11.97 14.04
C THR A 111 13.20 -10.64 14.35
N TYR A 112 14.17 -10.28 13.53
CA TYR A 112 14.89 -9.01 13.61
C TYR A 112 15.10 -8.45 12.20
N ALA A 113 15.24 -7.13 12.10
CA ALA A 113 15.59 -6.46 10.86
C ALA A 113 17.13 -6.44 10.75
N PHE A 114 17.67 -7.14 9.76
CA PHE A 114 19.12 -7.20 9.54
C PHE A 114 19.60 -6.15 8.54
N LEU A 115 18.69 -5.60 7.74
CA LEU A 115 18.94 -4.44 6.89
C LEU A 115 17.77 -3.48 7.06
N VAL A 116 18.07 -2.23 7.35
CA VAL A 116 17.07 -1.16 7.37
C VAL A 116 17.50 -0.08 6.40
N GLY A 117 16.77 0.01 5.29
CA GLY A 117 16.90 1.10 4.34
C GLY A 117 16.06 2.27 4.78
N VAL A 118 16.65 3.46 4.85
CA VAL A 118 15.96 4.69 5.20
C VAL A 118 16.50 5.85 4.38
N ALA A 119 15.60 6.69 3.87
CA ALA A 119 15.97 7.86 3.10
C ALA A 119 15.21 9.10 3.52
N ARG A 120 15.85 10.26 3.38
CA ARG A 120 15.23 11.58 3.61
C ARG A 120 15.83 12.64 2.69
N PHE A 121 15.10 13.72 2.50
CA PHE A 121 15.63 14.88 1.78
C PHE A 121 16.47 15.75 2.70
N VAL A 122 17.70 16.03 2.27
CA VAL A 122 18.64 16.97 2.92
C VAL A 122 19.08 17.96 1.86
N GLU A 123 18.69 19.22 2.02
CA GLU A 123 18.88 20.24 0.98
C GLU A 123 18.26 19.75 -0.34
N ASP A 124 19.02 19.75 -1.43
CA ASP A 124 18.58 19.33 -2.77
C ASP A 124 18.94 17.87 -3.10
N ARG A 125 19.05 17.02 -2.06
CA ARG A 125 19.49 15.62 -2.21
C ARG A 125 18.58 14.67 -1.45
N PHE A 126 18.25 13.55 -2.09
CA PHE A 126 17.63 12.40 -1.45
C PHE A 126 18.73 11.44 -0.99
N ILE A 127 18.97 11.40 0.32
CA ILE A 127 20.03 10.59 0.91
C ILE A 127 19.40 9.31 1.42
N LEU A 128 19.79 8.18 0.83
CA LEU A 128 19.46 6.83 1.25
C LEU A 128 20.62 6.26 2.06
N GLN A 129 20.34 5.79 3.27
CA GLN A 129 21.25 4.99 4.08
C GLN A 129 20.65 3.62 4.37
N GLN A 130 21.48 2.59 4.29
CA GLN A 130 21.10 1.23 4.61
C GLN A 130 21.96 0.73 5.76
N PHE A 131 21.34 0.56 6.93
CA PHE A 131 22.01 0.08 8.13
C PHE A 131 21.98 -1.44 8.15
N PHE A 132 23.16 -2.06 8.11
CA PHE A 132 23.29 -3.51 7.99
C PHE A 132 23.93 -4.11 9.24
N MET A 133 23.32 -5.21 9.68
CA MET A 133 23.75 -6.00 10.82
C MET A 133 24.56 -7.20 10.32
N ARG A 134 25.89 -7.18 10.50
CA ARG A 134 26.78 -8.27 10.04
C ARG A 134 26.71 -9.48 10.96
N ASP A 135 26.52 -9.22 12.25
CA ASP A 135 26.30 -10.21 13.30
C ASP A 135 25.09 -9.77 14.14
N PRO A 136 24.20 -10.67 14.58
CA PRO A 136 23.06 -10.32 15.43
C PRO A 136 23.41 -9.51 16.70
N ALA A 137 24.65 -9.60 17.20
CA ALA A 137 25.13 -8.80 18.32
C ALA A 137 25.24 -7.29 18.00
N GLU A 138 25.26 -6.91 16.71
CA GLU A 138 25.33 -5.51 16.25
C GLU A 138 23.96 -4.81 16.23
N GLU A 139 22.86 -5.51 16.53
CA GLU A 139 21.51 -4.92 16.53
C GLU A 139 21.40 -3.62 17.35
N PRO A 140 21.97 -3.51 18.57
CA PRO A 140 21.94 -2.26 19.32
C PRO A 140 22.62 -1.11 18.59
N ALA A 141 23.73 -1.37 17.88
CA ALA A 141 24.44 -0.36 17.10
C ALA A 141 23.62 0.08 15.88
N LEU A 142 22.98 -0.87 15.19
CA LEU A 142 22.04 -0.57 14.10
C LEU A 142 20.89 0.33 14.56
N LEU A 143 20.24 -0.01 15.68
CA LEU A 143 19.09 0.74 16.19
C LEU A 143 19.45 2.17 16.62
N GLU A 144 20.63 2.36 17.23
CA GLU A 144 21.15 3.70 17.60
C GLU A 144 21.49 4.52 16.34
N GLY A 145 22.16 3.91 15.35
CA GLY A 145 22.45 4.54 14.06
C GLY A 145 21.17 5.01 13.36
N LEU A 146 20.18 4.13 13.27
CA LEU A 146 18.87 4.44 12.69
C LEU A 146 18.15 5.55 13.47
N ALA A 147 18.18 5.52 14.80
CA ALA A 147 17.57 6.56 15.63
C ALA A 147 18.18 7.95 15.37
N ASN A 148 19.50 8.03 15.21
CA ASN A 148 20.19 9.27 14.88
C ASN A 148 19.81 9.79 13.48
N PHE A 149 19.68 8.90 12.50
CA PHE A 149 19.25 9.29 11.15
C PHE A 149 17.82 9.83 11.13
N LEU A 150 16.93 9.21 11.91
CA LEU A 150 15.52 9.56 12.00
C LEU A 150 15.25 10.80 12.86
N ALA A 151 16.14 11.18 13.78
CA ALA A 151 15.94 12.27 14.73
C ALA A 151 15.45 13.61 14.12
N PRO A 152 15.89 14.03 12.92
CA PRO A 152 15.39 15.25 12.29
C PRO A 152 13.98 15.13 11.70
N CYS A 153 13.40 13.94 11.61
CA CYS A 153 12.15 13.68 10.91
C CYS A 153 10.91 13.87 11.81
N GLN A 154 9.74 13.83 11.19
CA GLN A 154 8.42 13.95 11.83
C GLN A 154 7.38 13.03 11.19
N VAL A 155 7.67 12.50 10.00
CA VAL A 155 6.78 11.62 9.25
C VAL A 155 7.55 10.38 8.80
N LEU A 156 6.98 9.21 9.06
CA LEU A 156 7.40 7.97 8.43
C LEU A 156 6.57 7.72 7.16
N VAL A 157 7.23 7.26 6.11
CA VAL A 157 6.61 6.74 4.89
C VAL A 157 7.09 5.31 4.69
N SER A 158 6.15 4.40 4.51
CA SER A 158 6.45 2.97 4.29
C SER A 158 5.44 2.35 3.33
N PHE A 159 5.77 1.18 2.79
CA PHE A 159 4.86 0.36 2.03
C PHE A 159 4.45 -0.84 2.88
N ASN A 160 3.23 -0.84 3.44
CA ASN A 160 2.75 -1.84 4.40
C ASN A 160 3.45 -1.80 5.77
N GLY A 161 4.42 -0.91 5.99
CA GLY A 161 5.23 -0.90 7.22
C GLY A 161 4.52 -0.46 8.49
N LYS A 162 3.31 0.11 8.41
CA LYS A 162 2.51 0.40 9.62
C LYS A 162 2.01 -0.89 10.30
N ALA A 163 1.83 -1.96 9.53
CA ALA A 163 1.36 -3.25 10.02
C ALA A 163 2.51 -4.25 10.29
N PHE A 164 3.70 -4.05 9.71
CA PHE A 164 4.80 -5.01 9.74
C PHE A 164 6.10 -4.40 10.29
N ASP A 165 6.75 -3.52 9.53
CA ASP A 165 8.09 -2.99 9.82
C ASP A 165 8.16 -2.18 11.12
N ALA A 166 7.29 -1.18 11.30
CA ALA A 166 7.29 -0.32 12.48
C ALA A 166 6.96 -1.10 13.78
N PRO A 167 5.97 -2.02 13.81
CA PRO A 167 5.77 -2.90 14.96
C PRO A 167 6.98 -3.78 15.30
N LEU A 168 7.68 -4.32 14.28
CA LEU A 168 8.91 -5.10 14.47
C LEU A 168 9.98 -4.23 15.13
N LEU A 169 10.33 -3.09 14.54
CA LEU A 169 11.33 -2.17 15.07
C LEU A 169 10.97 -1.67 16.48
N ASN A 170 9.70 -1.36 16.74
CA ASN A 170 9.23 -0.99 18.09
C ASN A 170 9.53 -2.08 19.13
N THR A 171 9.39 -3.35 18.75
CA THR A 171 9.72 -4.47 19.62
C THR A 171 11.23 -4.54 19.85
N ARG A 172 12.04 -4.36 18.81
CA ARG A 172 13.51 -4.38 18.91
C ARG A 172 14.05 -3.22 19.77
N TYR A 173 13.55 -1.99 19.56
CA TYR A 173 13.87 -0.83 20.40
C TYR A 173 13.56 -1.09 21.88
N ARG A 174 12.38 -1.66 22.19
CA ARG A 174 12.01 -2.00 23.58
C ARG A 174 12.90 -3.09 24.19
N LEU A 175 13.23 -4.13 23.45
CA LEU A 175 14.10 -5.22 23.93
C LEU A 175 15.50 -4.70 24.31
N HIS A 176 16.02 -3.74 23.54
CA HIS A 176 17.32 -3.11 23.80
C HIS A 176 17.27 -1.90 24.74
N GLN A 177 16.08 -1.56 25.26
CA GLN A 177 15.86 -0.39 26.12
C GLN A 177 16.31 0.93 25.48
N ILE A 178 16.13 1.04 24.17
CA ILE A 178 16.39 2.25 23.39
C ILE A 178 15.03 2.94 23.16
N PRO A 179 14.90 4.27 23.40
CA PRO A 179 13.68 5.00 23.09
C PRO A 179 13.31 4.87 21.61
N ILE A 180 12.01 4.72 21.32
CA ILE A 180 11.52 4.63 19.93
C ILE A 180 11.66 6.03 19.30
N PRO A 181 12.51 6.21 18.26
CA PRO A 181 12.89 7.54 17.78
C PRO A 181 11.75 8.26 17.04
N TYR A 182 10.81 7.51 16.50
CA TYR A 182 9.64 8.00 15.77
C TYR A 182 8.35 7.97 16.61
N GLN A 183 8.47 7.95 17.94
CA GLN A 183 7.31 8.05 18.81
C GLN A 183 6.60 9.41 18.60
N GLY A 184 5.33 9.36 18.21
CA GLY A 184 4.54 10.56 17.92
C GLY A 184 4.70 11.12 16.51
N TYR A 185 5.47 10.46 15.64
CA TYR A 185 5.52 10.82 14.22
C TYR A 185 4.20 10.48 13.53
N SER A 186 3.85 11.28 12.53
CA SER A 186 2.84 10.87 11.55
C SER A 186 3.35 9.67 10.75
N HIS A 187 2.46 8.83 10.24
CA HIS A 187 2.85 7.65 9.45
C HIS A 187 1.95 7.46 8.25
N ILE A 188 2.51 7.72 7.06
CA ILE A 188 1.89 7.45 5.77
C ILE A 188 2.26 6.03 5.33
N ASP A 189 1.27 5.15 5.32
CA ASP A 189 1.39 3.84 4.68
C ASP A 189 0.81 3.91 3.27
N LEU A 190 1.63 3.64 2.26
CA LEU A 190 1.24 3.77 0.85
C LEU A 190 0.35 2.62 0.38
N LEU A 191 0.39 1.44 1.00
CA LEU A 191 -0.36 0.27 0.51
C LEU A 191 -1.88 0.45 0.62
N PRO A 192 -2.45 0.98 1.72
CA PRO A 192 -3.88 1.27 1.78
C PRO A 192 -4.34 2.26 0.69
N LEU A 193 -3.55 3.31 0.41
CA LEU A 193 -3.86 4.28 -0.64
C LEU A 193 -3.73 3.63 -2.03
N ALA A 194 -2.69 2.84 -2.28
CA ALA A 194 -2.52 2.08 -3.51
C ALA A 194 -3.71 1.13 -3.78
N ARG A 195 -4.18 0.42 -2.74
CA ARG A 195 -5.37 -0.43 -2.81
C ARG A 195 -6.65 0.36 -3.05
N ARG A 196 -6.69 1.64 -2.67
CA ARG A 196 -7.84 2.51 -2.91
C ARG A 196 -7.86 2.99 -4.36
N LEU A 197 -6.69 3.32 -4.91
CA LEU A 197 -6.55 3.89 -6.25
C LEU A 197 -6.60 2.83 -7.35
N TRP A 198 -6.02 1.64 -7.15
CA TRP A 198 -5.77 0.72 -8.26
C TRP A 198 -6.36 -0.68 -8.12
N ARG A 199 -7.11 -1.00 -7.05
CA ARG A 199 -7.69 -2.36 -6.87
C ARG A 199 -8.60 -2.79 -8.01
N ASP A 200 -9.33 -1.87 -8.61
CA ASP A 200 -10.28 -2.19 -9.67
C ASP A 200 -9.58 -2.37 -11.03
N ARG A 201 -8.37 -1.81 -11.21
CA ARG A 201 -7.60 -1.86 -12.47
C ARG A 201 -6.50 -2.93 -12.46
N LEU A 202 -5.73 -3.02 -11.37
CA LEU A 202 -4.53 -3.84 -11.28
C LEU A 202 -4.79 -5.15 -10.51
N GLU A 203 -4.26 -6.25 -11.03
CA GLU A 203 -4.32 -7.57 -10.40
C GLU A 203 -3.62 -7.60 -9.03
N SER A 204 -2.50 -6.87 -8.92
CA SER A 204 -1.65 -6.81 -7.75
C SER A 204 -1.40 -5.37 -7.34
N ARG A 205 -1.11 -5.18 -6.04
CA ARG A 205 -0.66 -3.90 -5.46
C ARG A 205 0.62 -4.15 -4.66
N ALA A 206 1.42 -5.13 -5.05
CA ALA A 206 2.78 -5.26 -4.56
C ALA A 206 3.61 -4.10 -5.14
N LEU A 207 4.60 -3.60 -4.40
CA LEU A 207 5.38 -2.42 -4.80
C LEU A 207 6.00 -2.60 -6.20
N LYS A 208 6.66 -3.74 -6.44
CA LYS A 208 7.19 -4.12 -7.75
C LYS A 208 6.18 -4.08 -8.90
N HIS A 209 4.92 -4.48 -8.64
CA HIS A 209 3.86 -4.44 -9.65
C HIS A 209 3.41 -3.01 -9.94
N LEU A 210 3.35 -2.16 -8.91
CA LEU A 210 3.05 -0.73 -9.06
C LEU A 210 4.19 0.01 -9.76
N GLU A 211 5.44 -0.34 -9.50
CA GLU A 211 6.57 0.24 -10.23
C GLU A 211 6.44 -0.01 -11.73
N GLU A 212 6.13 -1.24 -12.13
CA GLU A 212 5.98 -1.59 -13.54
C GLU A 212 4.75 -0.92 -14.18
N HIS A 213 3.58 -1.02 -13.53
CA HIS A 213 2.29 -0.67 -14.15
C HIS A 213 1.78 0.75 -13.85
N VAL A 214 2.43 1.45 -12.91
CA VAL A 214 2.09 2.83 -12.53
C VAL A 214 3.29 3.75 -12.77
N LEU A 215 4.49 3.36 -12.32
CA LEU A 215 5.69 4.18 -12.51
C LEU A 215 6.42 3.88 -13.83
N GLY A 216 6.10 2.80 -14.53
CA GLY A 216 6.74 2.44 -15.80
C GLY A 216 8.19 1.97 -15.65
N LEU A 217 8.56 1.42 -14.49
CA LEU A 217 9.91 0.91 -14.20
C LEU A 217 9.90 -0.61 -14.04
N THR A 218 10.74 -1.29 -14.81
CA THR A 218 11.05 -2.71 -14.64
C THR A 218 12.42 -2.84 -13.98
N ARG A 219 12.49 -3.52 -12.83
CA ARG A 219 13.74 -3.75 -12.10
C ARG A 219 14.68 -4.69 -12.86
N SER A 220 15.99 -4.59 -12.58
CA SER A 220 17.01 -5.47 -13.16
C SER A 220 16.78 -6.95 -12.80
N SER A 221 17.24 -7.86 -13.67
CA SER A 221 17.23 -9.31 -13.42
C SER A 221 18.20 -9.77 -12.32
N GLU A 222 19.10 -8.90 -11.87
CA GLU A 222 20.09 -9.17 -10.82
C GLU A 222 19.50 -9.01 -9.39
N GLU A 223 18.22 -8.65 -9.29
CA GLU A 223 17.49 -8.51 -8.02
C GLU A 223 17.29 -9.86 -7.31
N ALA A 224 17.57 -9.91 -6.00
CA ALA A 224 17.25 -11.07 -5.18
C ALA A 224 15.72 -11.21 -5.04
N PRO A 225 15.12 -12.40 -5.26
CA PRO A 225 13.71 -12.59 -4.96
C PRO A 225 13.45 -12.39 -3.46
N GLY A 226 12.46 -11.56 -3.11
CA GLY A 226 12.21 -11.18 -1.71
C GLY A 226 12.03 -12.35 -0.74
N TYR A 227 11.48 -13.48 -1.20
CA TYR A 227 11.33 -14.67 -0.37
C TYR A 227 12.65 -15.40 -0.07
N GLU A 228 13.71 -15.16 -0.85
CA GLU A 228 15.05 -15.73 -0.66
C GLU A 228 15.91 -14.90 0.29
N ILE A 229 15.60 -13.60 0.45
CA ILE A 229 16.39 -12.64 1.21
C ILE A 229 16.76 -13.13 2.62
N PRO A 230 15.84 -13.68 3.45
CA PRO A 230 16.21 -14.20 4.76
C PRO A 230 17.24 -15.34 4.68
N PHE A 231 17.12 -16.23 3.68
CA PHE A 231 18.04 -17.35 3.49
C PHE A 231 19.43 -16.89 3.08
N LEU A 232 19.51 -15.88 2.20
CA LEU A 232 20.79 -15.28 1.79
C LEU A 232 21.55 -14.70 3.00
N TYR A 233 20.83 -14.04 3.90
CA TYR A 233 21.42 -13.52 5.14
C TYR A 233 21.89 -14.64 6.08
N PHE A 234 21.10 -15.70 6.29
CA PHE A 234 21.56 -16.84 7.09
C PHE A 234 22.76 -17.56 6.49
N ASP A 235 22.83 -17.66 5.15
CA ASP A 235 23.98 -18.27 4.50
C ASP A 235 25.23 -17.41 4.63
N TYR A 236 25.09 -16.08 4.56
CA TYR A 236 26.14 -15.13 4.91
C TYR A 236 26.65 -15.34 6.35
N LEU A 237 25.76 -15.42 7.35
CA LEU A 237 26.17 -15.65 8.75
C LEU A 237 26.94 -16.98 8.93
N ARG A 238 26.62 -18.00 8.14
CA ARG A 238 27.27 -19.31 8.19
C ARG A 238 28.62 -19.35 7.46
N THR A 239 28.72 -18.66 6.33
CA THR A 239 29.83 -18.79 5.39
C THR A 239 30.84 -17.63 5.47
N GLY A 240 30.38 -16.46 5.92
CA GLY A 240 31.09 -15.19 5.84
C GLY A 240 31.13 -14.58 4.43
N ASP A 241 30.48 -15.19 3.43
CA ASP A 241 30.53 -14.72 2.04
C ASP A 241 29.42 -13.70 1.76
N ALA A 242 29.78 -12.42 1.62
CA ALA A 242 28.83 -11.34 1.42
C ALA A 242 28.35 -11.17 -0.03
N ARG A 243 28.91 -11.89 -1.02
CA ARG A 243 28.59 -11.68 -2.45
C ARG A 243 27.08 -11.70 -2.75
N PRO A 244 26.26 -12.62 -2.19
CA PRO A 244 24.82 -12.63 -2.44
C PRO A 244 24.08 -11.41 -1.84
N LEU A 245 24.66 -10.72 -0.87
CA LEU A 245 24.03 -9.57 -0.21
C LEU A 245 23.97 -8.34 -1.12
N GLY A 246 24.80 -8.25 -2.17
CA GLY A 246 24.70 -7.15 -3.14
C GLY A 246 23.29 -7.00 -3.73
N GLY A 247 22.65 -8.12 -4.08
CA GLY A 247 21.26 -8.14 -4.57
C GLY A 247 20.22 -7.77 -3.51
N VAL A 248 20.50 -8.05 -2.24
CA VAL A 248 19.63 -7.69 -1.09
C VAL A 248 19.67 -6.18 -0.84
N PHE A 249 20.86 -5.58 -0.84
CA PHE A 249 21.01 -4.12 -0.72
C PHE A 249 20.36 -3.40 -1.90
N TYR A 250 20.53 -3.93 -3.12
CA TYR A 250 19.86 -3.38 -4.30
C TYR A 250 18.33 -3.42 -4.17
N HIS A 251 17.76 -4.55 -3.75
CA HIS A 251 16.31 -4.69 -3.55
C HIS A 251 15.77 -3.65 -2.56
N ASN A 252 16.34 -3.61 -1.35
CA ASN A 252 15.92 -2.67 -0.31
C ASN A 252 16.12 -1.20 -0.72
N ALA A 253 17.19 -0.87 -1.44
CA ALA A 253 17.39 0.48 -1.97
C ALA A 253 16.30 0.88 -2.96
N MET A 254 15.94 -0.03 -3.88
CA MET A 254 14.89 0.19 -4.87
C MET A 254 13.52 0.37 -4.20
N ASP A 255 13.19 -0.44 -3.18
CA ASP A 255 11.95 -0.30 -2.40
C ASP A 255 11.86 1.09 -1.75
N VAL A 256 12.92 1.56 -1.11
CA VAL A 256 12.94 2.89 -0.46
C VAL A 256 12.77 4.03 -1.46
N VAL A 257 13.48 3.99 -2.60
CA VAL A 257 13.38 5.04 -3.63
C VAL A 257 12.03 5.01 -4.33
N ALA A 258 11.51 3.81 -4.62
CA ALA A 258 10.19 3.63 -5.23
C ALA A 258 9.06 4.22 -4.39
N MET A 259 9.15 4.16 -3.05
CA MET A 259 8.15 4.78 -2.18
C MET A 259 8.10 6.31 -2.31
N ALA A 260 9.24 6.99 -2.46
CA ALA A 260 9.27 8.44 -2.68
C ALA A 260 8.61 8.80 -4.02
N ALA A 261 8.97 8.09 -5.09
CA ALA A 261 8.37 8.27 -6.40
C ALA A 261 6.86 7.96 -6.42
N LEU A 262 6.45 6.89 -5.73
CA LEU A 262 5.06 6.47 -5.63
C LEU A 262 4.22 7.47 -4.83
N LEU A 263 4.74 7.99 -3.71
CA LEU A 263 4.07 9.05 -2.96
C LEU A 263 3.87 10.30 -3.82
N ALA A 264 4.92 10.73 -4.53
CA ALA A 264 4.83 11.88 -5.43
C ALA A 264 3.79 11.66 -6.53
N HIS A 265 3.80 10.49 -7.18
CA HIS A 265 2.82 10.13 -8.21
C HIS A 265 1.38 10.11 -7.68
N MET A 266 1.15 9.47 -6.53
CA MET A 266 -0.17 9.46 -5.88
C MET A 266 -0.64 10.87 -5.54
N ASN A 267 0.26 11.73 -5.06
CA ASN A 267 -0.09 13.10 -4.72
C ASN A 267 -0.47 13.91 -5.95
N ASP A 268 0.29 13.80 -7.04
CA ASP A 268 -0.03 14.46 -8.31
C ASP A 268 -1.39 14.00 -8.86
N MET A 269 -1.68 12.70 -8.81
CA MET A 269 -2.99 12.17 -9.22
C MET A 269 -4.14 12.73 -8.39
N LEU A 270 -3.91 12.98 -7.09
CA LEU A 270 -4.95 13.47 -6.17
C LEU A 270 -5.15 14.98 -6.30
N GLU A 271 -4.08 15.75 -6.39
CA GLU A 271 -4.12 17.21 -6.42
C GLU A 271 -4.39 17.76 -7.83
N ASN A 272 -3.98 17.05 -8.87
CA ASN A 272 -4.15 17.46 -10.27
C ASN A 272 -4.56 16.28 -11.20
N PRO A 273 -5.75 15.68 -10.99
CA PRO A 273 -6.17 14.46 -11.69
C PRO A 273 -6.33 14.60 -13.21
N TYR A 274 -6.45 15.81 -13.74
CA TYR A 274 -6.78 16.06 -15.16
C TYR A 274 -5.58 16.36 -16.05
N ASP A 275 -4.38 16.51 -15.49
CA ASP A 275 -3.18 16.95 -16.20
C ASP A 275 -2.38 15.78 -16.82
N GLY A 276 -3.10 14.77 -17.32
CA GLY A 276 -2.51 13.64 -18.06
C GLY A 276 -1.81 12.56 -17.22
N LYS A 277 -1.64 12.77 -15.90
CA LYS A 277 -1.12 11.72 -14.97
C LYS A 277 -2.10 10.56 -14.81
N VAL A 278 -3.40 10.84 -14.81
CA VAL A 278 -4.45 9.82 -14.78
C VAL A 278 -4.89 9.51 -16.21
N GLN A 279 -4.62 8.30 -16.67
CA GLN A 279 -4.89 7.89 -18.05
C GLN A 279 -6.01 6.86 -18.18
N HIS A 280 -6.30 6.12 -17.10
CA HIS A 280 -7.29 5.05 -17.13
C HIS A 280 -8.62 5.49 -16.51
N GLY A 281 -9.72 5.17 -17.18
CA GLY A 281 -11.06 5.46 -16.67
C GLY A 281 -11.34 4.87 -15.27
N LEU A 282 -10.81 3.69 -14.98
CA LEU A 282 -10.95 3.08 -13.65
C LEU A 282 -10.20 3.85 -12.56
N ASP A 283 -9.08 4.50 -12.88
CA ASP A 283 -8.34 5.32 -11.93
C ASP A 283 -9.14 6.61 -11.63
N PHE A 284 -9.78 7.22 -12.64
CA PHE A 284 -10.74 8.31 -12.43
C PHE A 284 -11.93 7.88 -11.57
N VAL A 285 -12.49 6.70 -11.79
CA VAL A 285 -13.57 6.14 -10.95
C VAL A 285 -13.09 5.92 -9.51
N ALA A 286 -11.87 5.44 -9.30
CA ALA A 286 -11.29 5.24 -7.98
C ALA A 286 -11.06 6.57 -7.24
N LEU A 287 -10.54 7.58 -7.94
CA LEU A 287 -10.42 8.95 -7.43
C LEU A 287 -11.79 9.52 -7.08
N GLY A 288 -12.79 9.39 -7.97
CA GLY A 288 -14.15 9.82 -7.69
C GLY A 288 -14.72 9.18 -6.42
N LYS A 289 -14.43 7.88 -6.19
CA LYS A 289 -14.80 7.20 -4.94
C LYS A 289 -14.11 7.82 -3.73
N LEU A 290 -12.81 8.12 -3.82
CA LEU A 290 -12.05 8.75 -2.74
C LEU A 290 -12.58 10.15 -2.42
N PHE A 291 -12.80 11.00 -3.42
CA PHE A 291 -13.32 12.36 -3.23
C PHE A 291 -14.75 12.37 -2.69
N GLU A 292 -15.59 11.41 -3.07
CA GLU A 292 -16.93 11.26 -2.49
C GLU A 292 -16.86 10.95 -0.99
N ASP A 293 -15.98 10.04 -0.58
CA ASP A 293 -15.80 9.67 0.83
C ASP A 293 -15.21 10.84 1.65
N LEU A 294 -14.40 11.71 1.03
CA LEU A 294 -13.92 12.96 1.64
C LEU A 294 -14.97 14.09 1.65
N GLY A 295 -16.16 13.88 1.09
CA GLY A 295 -17.24 14.87 1.03
C GLY A 295 -17.08 15.92 -0.08
N HIS A 296 -16.08 15.78 -0.95
CA HIS A 296 -15.85 16.67 -2.09
C HIS A 296 -16.72 16.24 -3.28
N TRP A 297 -18.04 16.39 -3.15
CA TRP A 297 -19.02 15.86 -4.12
C TRP A 297 -18.91 16.49 -5.52
N ASP A 298 -18.50 17.75 -5.60
CA ASP A 298 -18.33 18.44 -6.87
C ASP A 298 -17.14 17.90 -7.67
N GLU A 299 -16.05 17.58 -6.98
CA GLU A 299 -14.90 16.96 -7.63
C GLU A 299 -15.17 15.49 -7.95
N ALA A 300 -15.81 14.77 -7.02
CA ALA A 300 -16.15 13.36 -7.19
C ALA A 300 -16.98 13.10 -8.46
N ALA A 301 -17.99 13.93 -8.73
CA ALA A 301 -18.82 13.71 -9.91
C ALA A 301 -18.13 14.11 -11.22
N ARG A 302 -17.24 15.11 -11.23
CA ARG A 302 -16.40 15.40 -12.42
C ARG A 302 -15.44 14.24 -12.72
N LEU A 303 -14.87 13.62 -11.67
CA LEU A 303 -14.03 12.44 -11.81
C LEU A 303 -14.82 11.23 -12.36
N PHE A 304 -16.07 11.02 -11.92
CA PHE A 304 -16.92 9.98 -12.52
C PHE A 304 -17.28 10.27 -13.98
N GLU A 305 -17.62 11.52 -14.32
CA GLU A 305 -17.87 11.94 -15.70
C GLU A 305 -16.67 11.61 -16.59
N ARG A 306 -15.47 12.03 -16.17
CA ARG A 306 -14.21 11.75 -16.89
C ARG A 306 -13.92 10.24 -16.99
N GLY A 307 -14.18 9.48 -15.93
CA GLY A 307 -14.02 8.02 -15.96
C GLY A 307 -14.96 7.32 -16.94
N LEU A 308 -16.18 7.84 -17.11
CA LEU A 308 -17.20 7.30 -18.02
C LEU A 308 -16.93 7.62 -19.50
N GLU A 309 -16.07 8.59 -19.80
CA GLU A 309 -15.60 8.84 -21.17
C GLU A 309 -14.69 7.70 -21.67
N SER A 310 -14.16 6.88 -20.77
CA SER A 310 -13.37 5.69 -21.10
C SER A 310 -14.27 4.47 -21.36
N GLY A 311 -13.78 3.50 -22.13
CA GLY A 311 -14.46 2.22 -22.38
C GLY A 311 -14.48 1.29 -21.16
N LEU A 312 -15.28 1.62 -20.15
CA LEU A 312 -15.45 0.80 -18.94
C LEU A 312 -16.21 -0.50 -19.22
N THR A 313 -15.94 -1.52 -18.39
CA THR A 313 -16.75 -2.74 -18.39
C THR A 313 -18.20 -2.42 -17.99
N GLU A 314 -19.15 -3.30 -18.34
CA GLU A 314 -20.55 -3.10 -17.98
C GLU A 314 -20.79 -2.96 -16.47
N SER A 315 -20.03 -3.71 -15.67
CA SER A 315 -20.10 -3.62 -14.21
C SER A 315 -19.60 -2.27 -13.69
N ASP A 316 -18.43 -1.83 -14.16
CA ASP A 316 -17.80 -0.59 -13.70
C ASP A 316 -18.56 0.65 -14.18
N PHE A 317 -19.06 0.61 -15.42
CA PHE A 317 -19.98 1.61 -15.94
C PHE A 317 -21.23 1.71 -15.05
N GLY A 318 -21.87 0.58 -14.75
CA GLY A 318 -23.07 0.53 -13.91
C GLY A 318 -22.83 1.15 -12.52
N LEU A 319 -21.69 0.85 -11.91
CA LEU A 319 -21.27 1.41 -10.61
C LEU A 319 -21.01 2.91 -10.67
N ALA A 320 -20.20 3.36 -11.64
CA ALA A 320 -19.84 4.77 -11.80
C ALA A 320 -21.09 5.62 -12.08
N VAL A 321 -21.96 5.19 -13.00
CA VAL A 321 -23.23 5.87 -13.30
C VAL A 321 -24.15 5.91 -12.06
N LYS A 322 -24.21 4.82 -11.29
CA LYS A 322 -25.04 4.78 -10.08
C LYS A 322 -24.61 5.86 -9.08
N ARG A 323 -23.30 5.97 -8.82
CA ARG A 323 -22.75 6.96 -7.88
C ARG A 323 -22.90 8.38 -8.43
N LEU A 324 -22.53 8.60 -9.70
CA LEU A 324 -22.68 9.89 -10.36
C LEU A 324 -24.14 10.39 -10.34
N SER A 325 -25.12 9.55 -10.67
CA SER A 325 -26.53 9.96 -10.66
C SER A 325 -27.04 10.38 -9.28
N ILE A 326 -26.51 9.79 -8.19
CA ILE A 326 -26.80 10.23 -6.83
C ILE A 326 -26.20 11.61 -6.57
N LEU A 327 -24.98 11.87 -7.04
CA LEU A 327 -24.32 13.16 -6.92
C LEU A 327 -25.04 14.25 -7.74
N GLN A 328 -25.47 13.96 -8.97
CA GLN A 328 -26.24 14.92 -9.77
C GLN A 328 -27.58 15.30 -9.11
N LYS A 329 -28.27 14.34 -8.50
CA LYS A 329 -29.47 14.63 -7.69
C LYS A 329 -29.16 15.58 -6.53
N ARG A 330 -28.00 15.42 -5.87
CA ARG A 330 -27.58 16.32 -4.78
C ARG A 330 -27.23 17.72 -5.26
N ARG A 331 -26.68 17.84 -6.47
CA ARG A 331 -26.41 19.13 -7.14
C ARG A 331 -27.67 19.81 -7.70
N GLY A 332 -28.82 19.13 -7.66
CA GLY A 332 -30.08 19.62 -8.23
C GLY A 332 -30.25 19.37 -9.73
N ASP A 333 -29.29 18.72 -10.39
CA ASP A 333 -29.38 18.37 -11.80
C ASP A 333 -30.07 17.02 -11.99
N LEU A 334 -31.39 17.03 -11.81
CA LEU A 334 -32.21 15.84 -12.02
C LEU A 334 -32.27 15.43 -13.49
N GLY A 335 -32.12 16.38 -14.42
CA GLY A 335 -32.14 16.10 -15.86
C GLY A 335 -30.97 15.21 -16.25
N GLU A 336 -29.77 15.56 -15.78
CA GLU A 336 -28.58 14.76 -16.03
C GLU A 336 -28.64 13.40 -15.33
N ALA A 337 -29.20 13.33 -14.10
CA ALA A 337 -29.44 12.05 -13.43
C ALA A 337 -30.36 11.12 -14.24
N VAL A 338 -31.41 11.67 -14.88
CA VAL A 338 -32.31 10.90 -15.75
C VAL A 338 -31.58 10.40 -17.00
N ARG A 339 -30.82 11.26 -17.67
CA ARG A 339 -30.01 10.88 -18.85
C ARG A 339 -29.06 9.72 -18.53
N LEU A 340 -28.42 9.79 -17.37
CA LEU A 340 -27.55 8.74 -16.84
C LEU A 340 -28.30 7.43 -16.59
N TRP A 341 -29.49 7.48 -15.99
CA TRP A 341 -30.30 6.27 -15.81
C TRP A 341 -30.81 5.69 -17.13
N GLU A 342 -31.17 6.51 -18.11
CA GLU A 342 -31.55 6.02 -19.43
C GLU A 342 -30.40 5.27 -20.10
N ALA A 343 -29.18 5.83 -20.06
CA ALA A 343 -27.98 5.16 -20.56
C ALA A 343 -27.71 3.84 -19.82
N ALA A 344 -27.81 3.82 -18.49
CA ALA A 344 -27.65 2.60 -17.71
C ALA A 344 -28.75 1.56 -17.98
N ALA A 345 -30.00 1.99 -18.18
CA ALA A 345 -31.11 1.10 -18.52
C ALA A 345 -30.94 0.48 -19.92
N GLN A 346 -30.42 1.23 -20.90
CA GLN A 346 -30.08 0.69 -22.22
C GLN A 346 -29.02 -0.41 -22.14
N ARG A 347 -28.07 -0.27 -21.21
CA ARG A 347 -27.06 -1.30 -20.88
C ARG A 347 -27.57 -2.38 -19.92
N GLY A 348 -28.87 -2.38 -19.60
CA GLY A 348 -29.52 -3.44 -18.84
C GLY A 348 -29.25 -3.42 -17.33
N GLN A 349 -28.84 -2.28 -16.76
CA GLN A 349 -28.62 -2.10 -15.33
C GLN A 349 -29.96 -2.00 -14.58
N LEU A 350 -30.28 -2.99 -13.74
CA LEU A 350 -31.59 -3.09 -13.07
C LEU A 350 -31.98 -1.86 -12.24
N TYR A 351 -31.04 -1.31 -11.47
CA TYR A 351 -31.31 -0.16 -10.61
C TYR A 351 -31.81 1.06 -11.41
N ALA A 352 -31.35 1.21 -12.65
CA ALA A 352 -31.66 2.36 -13.48
C ALA A 352 -33.14 2.37 -13.92
N PHE A 353 -33.69 1.19 -14.25
CA PHE A 353 -35.13 1.05 -14.52
C PHE A 353 -35.97 1.46 -13.31
N ILE A 354 -35.52 1.13 -12.09
CA ILE A 354 -36.23 1.48 -10.86
C ILE A 354 -36.16 2.97 -10.57
N GLU A 355 -35.00 3.61 -10.74
CA GLU A 355 -34.87 5.07 -10.57
C GLU A 355 -35.66 5.86 -11.61
N LEU A 356 -35.69 5.42 -12.89
CA LEU A 356 -36.55 6.00 -13.91
C LEU A 356 -38.04 5.87 -13.54
N ALA A 357 -38.46 4.69 -13.08
CA ALA A 357 -39.83 4.48 -12.62
C ALA A 357 -40.20 5.42 -11.46
N LYS A 358 -39.30 5.62 -10.49
CA LYS A 358 -39.48 6.58 -9.39
C LYS A 358 -39.58 8.02 -9.90
N HIS A 359 -38.72 8.41 -10.85
CA HIS A 359 -38.72 9.74 -11.43
C HIS A 359 -40.06 10.06 -12.11
N TYR A 360 -40.51 9.21 -13.03
CA TYR A 360 -41.78 9.42 -13.73
C TYR A 360 -42.98 9.35 -12.77
N GLU A 361 -42.93 8.49 -11.73
CA GLU A 361 -44.01 8.40 -10.75
C GLU A 361 -44.12 9.68 -9.88
N HIS A 362 -43.00 10.15 -9.33
CA HIS A 362 -43.02 11.18 -8.29
C HIS A 362 -42.84 12.59 -8.82
N ARG A 363 -42.01 12.75 -9.86
CA ARG A 363 -41.65 14.07 -10.41
C ARG A 363 -42.58 14.47 -11.54
N GLU A 364 -42.66 13.64 -12.58
CA GLU A 364 -43.47 13.92 -13.77
C GLU A 364 -44.94 13.57 -13.60
N ARG A 365 -45.27 12.78 -12.56
CA ARG A 365 -46.62 12.23 -12.31
C ARG A 365 -47.18 11.43 -13.51
N ASP A 366 -46.29 10.87 -14.33
CA ASP A 366 -46.61 10.00 -15.46
C ASP A 366 -46.57 8.53 -15.03
N VAL A 367 -47.72 8.05 -14.57
CA VAL A 367 -47.91 6.66 -14.15
C VAL A 367 -47.70 5.67 -15.31
N LYS A 368 -48.00 6.07 -16.55
CA LYS A 368 -47.84 5.18 -17.72
C LYS A 368 -46.36 4.91 -18.00
N SER A 369 -45.54 5.96 -18.01
CA SER A 369 -44.09 5.81 -18.18
C SER A 369 -43.45 5.08 -17.00
N ALA A 370 -43.90 5.36 -15.77
CA ALA A 370 -43.43 4.62 -14.59
C ALA A 370 -43.73 3.10 -14.68
N LEU A 371 -44.93 2.72 -15.13
CA LEU A 371 -45.31 1.32 -15.36
C LEU A 371 -44.46 0.68 -16.47
N LYS A 372 -44.21 1.42 -17.56
CA LYS A 372 -43.36 0.95 -18.66
C LYS A 372 -41.96 0.58 -18.15
N TRP A 373 -41.31 1.47 -17.40
CA TRP A 373 -39.98 1.21 -16.84
C TRP A 373 -39.98 0.05 -15.84
N THR A 374 -40.99 -0.04 -14.97
CA THR A 374 -41.12 -1.16 -14.01
C THR A 374 -41.30 -2.50 -14.72
N LYS A 375 -42.07 -2.56 -15.81
CA LYS A 375 -42.23 -3.78 -16.64
C LYS A 375 -40.93 -4.13 -17.36
N SER A 376 -40.19 -3.14 -17.86
CA SER A 376 -38.88 -3.36 -18.47
C SER A 376 -37.87 -3.93 -17.47
N ALA A 377 -37.90 -3.48 -16.21
CA ALA A 377 -37.09 -4.05 -15.13
C ALA A 377 -37.38 -5.54 -14.93
N LEU A 378 -38.67 -5.92 -14.86
CA LEU A 378 -39.09 -7.32 -14.71
C LEU A 378 -38.59 -8.18 -15.88
N LYS A 379 -38.83 -7.72 -17.11
CA LYS A 379 -38.37 -8.42 -18.32
C LYS A 379 -36.85 -8.57 -18.38
N ARG A 380 -36.10 -7.61 -17.83
CA ARG A 380 -34.64 -7.71 -17.73
C ARG A 380 -34.24 -8.74 -16.67
N LEU A 381 -34.88 -8.72 -15.50
CA LEU A 381 -34.63 -9.66 -14.40
C LEU A 381 -34.88 -11.12 -14.82
N GLU A 382 -35.91 -11.37 -15.63
CA GLU A 382 -36.22 -12.69 -16.18
C GLU A 382 -35.11 -13.25 -17.08
N LYS A 383 -34.38 -12.38 -17.78
CA LYS A 383 -33.35 -12.74 -18.77
C LYS A 383 -31.93 -12.87 -18.20
N ILE A 384 -31.71 -12.43 -16.96
CA ILE A 384 -30.39 -12.49 -16.34
C ILE A 384 -30.33 -13.59 -15.28
N GLU A 385 -29.20 -14.25 -15.24
CA GLU A 385 -28.84 -15.16 -14.16
C GLU A 385 -28.20 -14.35 -13.03
N LEU A 386 -28.81 -14.43 -11.85
CA LEU A 386 -28.33 -13.78 -10.65
C LEU A 386 -28.44 -14.78 -9.48
N PRO A 387 -27.58 -14.66 -8.45
CA PRO A 387 -27.76 -15.41 -7.22
C PRO A 387 -29.16 -15.21 -6.66
N ALA A 388 -29.77 -16.27 -6.11
CA ALA A 388 -31.17 -16.27 -5.66
C ALA A 388 -31.52 -15.10 -4.73
N TYR A 389 -30.61 -14.77 -3.80
CA TYR A 389 -30.81 -13.65 -2.88
C TYR A 389 -30.90 -12.29 -3.59
N VAL A 390 -30.06 -12.04 -4.61
CA VAL A 390 -30.09 -10.79 -5.40
C VAL A 390 -31.34 -10.75 -6.26
N ARG A 391 -31.72 -11.88 -6.86
CA ARG A 391 -32.94 -11.99 -7.67
C ARG A 391 -34.18 -11.69 -6.84
N ASN A 392 -34.29 -12.27 -5.64
CA ASN A 392 -35.43 -12.06 -4.75
C ASN A 392 -35.54 -10.61 -4.27
N PHE A 393 -34.39 -9.98 -3.97
CA PHE A 393 -34.36 -8.55 -3.64
C PHE A 393 -34.95 -7.69 -4.76
N TRP A 394 -34.48 -7.86 -6.01
CA TRP A 394 -34.99 -7.09 -7.14
C TRP A 394 -36.44 -7.40 -7.49
N LEU A 395 -36.84 -8.67 -7.41
CA LEU A 395 -38.22 -9.07 -7.68
C LEU A 395 -39.18 -8.39 -6.71
N SER A 396 -38.87 -8.39 -5.41
CA SER A 396 -39.68 -7.71 -4.39
C SER A 396 -39.79 -6.21 -4.63
N GLU A 397 -38.68 -5.52 -4.95
CA GLU A 397 -38.68 -4.09 -5.29
C GLU A 397 -39.55 -3.78 -6.53
N ILE A 398 -39.49 -4.64 -7.56
CA ILE A 398 -40.26 -4.50 -8.79
C ILE A 398 -41.75 -4.75 -8.55
N GLU A 399 -42.11 -5.83 -7.85
CA GLU A 399 -43.49 -6.21 -7.55
C GLU A 399 -44.18 -5.15 -6.71
N HIS A 400 -43.54 -4.72 -5.61
CA HIS A 400 -44.08 -3.68 -4.75
C HIS A 400 -44.35 -2.38 -5.52
N ARG A 401 -43.44 -1.98 -6.41
CA ARG A 401 -43.65 -0.81 -7.26
C ARG A 401 -44.76 -1.03 -8.30
N MET A 402 -44.83 -2.20 -8.90
CA MET A 402 -45.86 -2.56 -9.87
C MET A 402 -47.26 -2.46 -9.28
N GLU A 403 -47.48 -3.05 -8.09
CA GLU A 403 -48.76 -3.00 -7.38
C GLU A 403 -49.17 -1.57 -7.00
N ARG A 404 -48.20 -0.78 -6.52
CA ARG A 404 -48.42 0.63 -6.19
C ARG A 404 -48.84 1.44 -7.42
N LEU A 405 -48.18 1.24 -8.55
CA LEU A 405 -48.48 1.96 -9.79
C LEU A 405 -49.80 1.51 -10.43
N LYS A 406 -50.14 0.22 -10.37
CA LYS A 406 -51.44 -0.31 -10.82
C LYS A 406 -52.61 0.33 -10.06
N ARG A 407 -52.52 0.38 -8.72
CA ARG A 407 -53.50 1.08 -7.88
C ARG A 407 -53.67 2.55 -8.25
N LYS A 408 -52.56 3.26 -8.51
CA LYS A 408 -52.60 4.66 -8.97
C LYS A 408 -53.18 4.84 -10.37
N ALA A 409 -53.03 3.85 -11.25
CA ALA A 409 -53.59 3.86 -12.60
C ALA A 409 -55.08 3.46 -12.63
N GLY A 410 -55.64 2.98 -11.50
CA GLY A 410 -56.98 2.41 -11.45
C GLY A 410 -57.10 1.06 -12.18
N ILE A 411 -56.00 0.29 -12.22
CA ILE A 411 -55.87 -1.02 -12.88
C ILE A 411 -55.61 -2.11 -11.84
#